data_AF-A0A9D7TQ55-F1
#
_entry.id   AF-A0A9D7TQ55-F1
#
_cell.length_a   1.000
_cell.length_b   1.000
_cell.length_c   1.000
_cell.angle_alpha   90.00
_cell.angle_beta   90.00
_cell.angle_gamma   90.00
#
_symmetry.space_group_name_H-M   'P 1'
#
loop_
_entity.id
_entity.type
_entity.pdbx_description
1 polymer ?
#
loop_
_entity_poly.entity_id
_entity_poly.type
_entity_poly.pdbx_seq_one_letter_code
_entity_poly.pdbx_strand_id
1 'polypeptide(L)'
;MKNELFRYFILLLSLLYFNSSFGQDLKWLYKIGSVTTDYGIGVTIDPDQNIFDVTNFTGNAFVSNNLNITSRGQEDILIRKSTSLGILQWVKPLAGKGQDLAFSIANDAQRNIFITGTYYDSLYYDNIFILEGNANTQSSFVMKIDTDGKLLWIKKMGSNISVSSKTVTATSTGAIVVSGSFEGSTIFNGERTLNSNGGNDAFVMKMNSVNGDILFLKRIGGGEQEFFSKHRVDSEDNIYLTGDFRQIIDFDPGPGESLINTKGLTDIFLLKLSSAGDFLWAKGYGGIGVDYGQSLTTDKDNNVIITGRFSENVGFGTTSQVLTSKGSTDIFLLKVDKNGNTLWVNGFGDINSDQGSQVIVNQTGVIYLAGIYRGKVDFNPSTSFSNFSQSNGGADAFVSVYNQDGTYNQHFTFGGLANEQLNDIALRNNGELVLVGGFGAFVDFDPGAADVSIISSGGLDEFMVNIFLCINPYLKEFKAVRPEICLGEKVLIQVVEGYLNSATQWSWQRDSCNGITFAAGNFLNIPVTQNTTFYIKGWGGCIVNDPCKTIDIRVFRDSLKYRYFEVCEGDTIKVGNKAYTNVGVYVDSLKSKSGCDSVLITELFVKKDIFRLRQFKFALGTP
;
A
#
# COMPACT_ATOMS: atom_id res chain seq x y z
N MET A 1 32.82 44.20 27.94
CA MET A 1 31.76 44.60 28.90
C MET A 1 30.94 45.68 28.22
N LYS A 2 29.63 45.59 27.99
CA LYS A 2 28.59 44.68 28.50
C LYS A 2 27.41 44.75 27.53
N ASN A 3 26.80 43.58 27.31
CA ASN A 3 25.40 43.30 27.00
C ASN A 3 24.48 44.45 26.58
N GLU A 4 23.84 44.27 25.42
CA GLU A 4 22.38 44.18 25.23
C GLU A 4 22.13 44.35 23.72
N LEU A 5 22.07 43.24 22.98
CA LEU A 5 21.40 43.10 21.67
C LEU A 5 21.54 41.65 21.21
N PHE A 6 21.07 40.74 22.06
CA PHE A 6 20.90 39.31 21.76
C PHE A 6 19.41 39.00 21.95
N ARG A 7 18.58 39.42 21.00
CA ARG A 7 17.17 39.03 20.79
C ARG A 7 16.69 39.69 19.49
N TYR A 8 15.93 38.96 18.68
CA TYR A 8 15.51 39.23 17.29
C TYR A 8 16.43 38.70 16.19
N PHE A 9 16.53 37.36 16.11
CA PHE A 9 16.81 36.66 14.86
C PHE A 9 15.88 35.43 14.77
N ILE A 10 14.57 35.68 14.64
CA ILE A 10 13.59 34.64 14.26
C ILE A 10 12.55 35.29 13.34
N LEU A 11 12.23 34.56 12.26
CA LEU A 11 11.11 34.71 11.31
C LEU A 11 11.22 35.84 10.28
N LEU A 12 11.90 35.56 9.18
CA LEU A 12 11.30 35.62 7.83
C LEU A 12 12.20 34.91 6.80
N LEU A 13 12.43 33.61 6.99
CA LEU A 13 12.68 32.75 5.82
C LEU A 13 11.30 32.39 5.28
N SER A 14 10.79 33.22 4.38
CA SER A 14 9.75 32.77 3.46
C SER A 14 10.35 31.61 2.68
N LEU A 15 9.89 30.40 3.02
CA LEU A 15 9.94 29.23 2.16
C LEU A 15 9.42 29.64 0.79
N LEU A 16 10.34 29.99 -0.11
CA LEU A 16 10.12 29.84 -1.54
C LEU A 16 10.14 28.33 -1.77
N TYR A 17 9.02 27.67 -1.49
CA TYR A 17 8.70 26.43 -2.16
C TYR A 17 8.72 26.77 -3.65
N PHE A 18 9.74 26.27 -4.34
CA PHE A 18 9.67 26.20 -5.78
C PHE A 18 8.39 25.42 -6.11
N ASN A 19 7.45 26.09 -6.76
CA ASN A 19 6.34 25.43 -7.43
C ASN A 19 6.96 24.63 -8.59
N SER A 20 7.46 23.43 -8.33
CA SER A 20 7.68 22.46 -9.39
C SER A 20 6.31 21.89 -9.76
N SER A 21 5.93 22.08 -11.01
CA SER A 21 4.70 21.54 -11.61
C SER A 21 4.80 20.03 -11.88
N PHE A 22 5.61 19.29 -11.13
CA PHE A 22 6.06 17.94 -11.48
C PHE A 22 5.78 16.93 -10.36
N GLY A 23 5.39 15.71 -10.76
CA GLY A 23 4.97 14.64 -9.85
C GLY A 23 6.11 13.97 -9.07
N GLN A 24 7.37 14.25 -9.42
CA GLN A 24 8.58 13.63 -8.88
C GLN A 24 9.64 14.70 -8.55
N ASP A 25 10.35 14.53 -7.44
CA ASP A 25 11.47 15.38 -7.02
C ASP A 25 12.63 14.51 -6.50
N LEU A 26 13.74 14.50 -7.26
CA LEU A 26 14.94 13.74 -6.93
C LEU A 26 15.72 14.43 -5.79
N LYS A 27 15.90 13.74 -4.66
CA LYS A 27 16.62 14.27 -3.50
C LYS A 27 18.12 14.01 -3.57
N TRP A 28 18.48 12.79 -3.90
CA TRP A 28 19.87 12.37 -4.11
C TRP A 28 19.90 11.03 -4.85
N LEU A 29 21.03 10.77 -5.49
CA LEU A 29 21.31 9.56 -6.26
C LEU A 29 22.73 9.10 -5.93
N TYR A 30 22.88 7.81 -5.62
CA TYR A 30 24.15 7.14 -5.46
C TYR A 30 24.29 6.02 -6.48
N LYS A 31 25.53 5.79 -6.87
CA LYS A 31 25.95 4.72 -7.74
C LYS A 31 27.07 3.95 -7.04
N ILE A 32 26.97 2.63 -7.04
CA ILE A 32 28.13 1.74 -6.86
C ILE A 32 28.27 0.97 -8.15
N GLY A 33 29.47 0.91 -8.69
CA GLY A 33 29.67 0.24 -9.97
C GLY A 33 31.08 -0.24 -10.18
N SER A 34 31.27 -0.99 -11.25
CA SER A 34 32.51 -1.58 -11.68
C SER A 34 32.48 -1.75 -13.20
N VAL A 35 33.51 -2.36 -13.78
CA VAL A 35 33.44 -2.76 -15.20
C VAL A 35 32.59 -4.03 -15.39
N THR A 36 32.19 -4.67 -14.30
CA THR A 36 31.39 -5.89 -14.23
C THR A 36 29.98 -5.59 -13.73
N THR A 37 29.24 -6.60 -13.28
CA THR A 37 27.84 -6.47 -12.85
C THR A 37 27.75 -6.23 -11.36
N ASP A 38 27.07 -5.15 -10.99
CA ASP A 38 26.72 -4.73 -9.63
C ASP A 38 25.25 -4.28 -9.62
N TYR A 39 24.48 -4.70 -8.62
CA TYR A 39 23.05 -4.34 -8.55
C TYR A 39 22.53 -4.42 -7.12
N GLY A 40 21.74 -3.41 -6.73
CA GLY A 40 21.11 -3.35 -5.43
C GLY A 40 20.00 -4.40 -5.33
N ILE A 41 19.95 -5.14 -4.23
CA ILE A 41 19.00 -6.25 -4.03
C ILE A 41 17.86 -5.84 -3.11
N GLY A 42 18.18 -5.18 -2.00
CA GLY A 42 17.23 -4.90 -0.95
C GLY A 42 17.60 -3.64 -0.19
N VAL A 43 16.58 -2.93 0.30
CA VAL A 43 16.75 -1.70 1.08
C VAL A 43 15.80 -1.66 2.25
N THR A 44 16.27 -1.18 3.40
CA THR A 44 15.46 -1.02 4.60
C THR A 44 15.82 0.27 5.32
N ILE A 45 14.87 0.79 6.10
CA ILE A 45 14.99 2.09 6.78
C ILE A 45 14.75 1.87 8.26
N ASP A 46 15.75 2.18 9.10
CA ASP A 46 15.62 2.03 10.54
C ASP A 46 14.72 3.12 11.15
N PRO A 47 14.26 2.95 12.41
CA PRO A 47 13.48 3.97 13.12
C PRO A 47 14.07 5.38 13.14
N ASP A 48 15.40 5.51 13.06
CA ASP A 48 16.13 6.79 13.03
C ASP A 48 16.25 7.37 11.60
N GLN A 49 15.62 6.73 10.61
CA GLN A 49 15.66 7.08 9.19
C GLN A 49 17.03 6.90 8.52
N ASN A 50 17.91 6.08 9.11
CA ASN A 50 19.09 5.60 8.42
C ASN A 50 18.69 4.56 7.37
N ILE A 51 19.41 4.56 6.27
CA ILE A 51 19.15 3.69 5.12
C ILE A 51 20.20 2.59 5.13
N PHE A 52 19.75 1.35 5.03
CA PHE A 52 20.60 0.19 4.87
C PHE A 52 20.23 -0.55 3.61
N ASP A 53 21.23 -0.96 2.84
CA ASP A 53 21.03 -1.68 1.60
C ASP A 53 22.09 -2.77 1.41
N VAL A 54 21.73 -3.73 0.57
CA VAL A 54 22.62 -4.82 0.17
C VAL A 54 22.73 -4.88 -1.34
N THR A 55 23.96 -5.00 -1.82
CA THR A 55 24.31 -5.00 -3.25
C THR A 55 25.10 -6.27 -3.54
N ASN A 56 24.72 -6.99 -4.60
CA ASN A 56 25.56 -8.04 -5.15
C ASN A 56 26.49 -7.40 -6.18
N PHE A 57 27.78 -7.70 -6.11
CA PHE A 57 28.80 -7.02 -6.90
C PHE A 57 29.87 -8.00 -7.35
N THR A 58 30.51 -7.71 -8.48
CA THR A 58 31.63 -8.51 -9.00
C THR A 58 32.83 -7.60 -9.24
N GLY A 59 34.05 -8.15 -9.11
CA GLY A 59 35.25 -7.40 -9.44
C GLY A 59 35.53 -6.27 -8.44
N ASN A 60 35.86 -5.08 -8.94
CA ASN A 60 36.28 -3.96 -8.09
C ASN A 60 35.20 -2.87 -8.07
N ALA A 61 34.36 -2.89 -7.04
CA ALA A 61 33.29 -1.93 -6.84
C ALA A 61 33.82 -0.59 -6.33
N PHE A 62 33.51 0.48 -7.06
CA PHE A 62 33.78 1.87 -6.70
C PHE A 62 32.64 2.39 -5.83
N VAL A 63 32.85 2.46 -4.51
CA VAL A 63 31.81 2.86 -3.53
C VAL A 63 31.80 4.37 -3.30
N SER A 64 32.97 4.99 -3.26
CA SER A 64 33.14 6.44 -3.22
C SER A 64 34.52 6.82 -3.76
N ASN A 65 34.79 8.12 -3.95
CA ASN A 65 36.04 8.62 -4.55
C ASN A 65 37.34 8.03 -3.97
N ASN A 66 37.33 7.60 -2.70
CA ASN A 66 38.51 7.05 -2.02
C ASN A 66 38.25 5.65 -1.42
N LEU A 67 37.17 4.96 -1.82
CA LEU A 67 36.81 3.66 -1.27
C LEU A 67 36.41 2.70 -2.38
N ASN A 68 37.28 1.72 -2.60
CA ASN A 68 37.05 0.61 -3.51
C ASN A 68 37.01 -0.68 -2.71
N ILE A 69 36.12 -1.59 -3.08
CA ILE A 69 36.02 -2.92 -2.49
C ILE A 69 36.12 -3.94 -3.61
N THR A 70 37.04 -4.88 -3.44
CA THR A 70 37.26 -5.95 -4.42
C THR A 70 36.61 -7.25 -3.95
N SER A 71 35.92 -7.91 -4.86
CA SER A 71 35.38 -9.24 -4.64
C SER A 71 36.51 -10.25 -4.35
N ARG A 72 36.28 -11.16 -3.42
CA ARG A 72 37.22 -12.21 -2.98
C ARG A 72 37.10 -13.49 -3.84
N GLY A 73 36.12 -13.55 -4.71
CA GLY A 73 35.82 -14.69 -5.57
C GLY A 73 35.04 -14.27 -6.81
N GLN A 74 33.84 -14.84 -6.96
CA GLN A 74 32.95 -14.49 -8.06
C GLN A 74 32.16 -13.22 -7.70
N GLU A 75 30.85 -13.35 -7.56
CA GLU A 75 29.94 -12.33 -7.07
C GLU A 75 29.93 -12.36 -5.53
N ASP A 76 30.01 -11.21 -4.90
CA ASP A 76 30.04 -11.03 -3.45
C ASP A 76 29.01 -9.98 -3.02
N ILE A 77 28.89 -9.76 -1.71
CA ILE A 77 27.88 -8.87 -1.12
C ILE A 77 28.54 -7.63 -0.50
N LEU A 78 27.98 -6.45 -0.78
CA LEU A 78 28.22 -5.23 0.00
C LEU A 78 27.02 -4.93 0.88
N ILE A 79 27.29 -4.59 2.14
CA ILE A 79 26.30 -4.09 3.07
C ILE A 79 26.65 -2.64 3.36
N ARG A 80 25.72 -1.72 3.08
CA ARG A 80 25.95 -0.28 3.23
C ARG A 80 24.99 0.32 4.25
N LYS A 81 25.48 1.31 4.99
CA LYS A 81 24.67 2.24 5.79
C LYS A 81 24.89 3.67 5.32
N SER A 82 23.79 4.39 5.13
CA SER A 82 23.77 5.80 4.81
C SER A 82 22.82 6.56 5.74
N THR A 83 23.08 7.85 5.93
CA THR A 83 22.13 8.74 6.63
C THR A 83 20.87 8.95 5.79
N SER A 84 19.88 9.60 6.39
CA SER A 84 18.64 10.01 5.72
C SER A 84 18.85 11.03 4.58
N LEU A 85 20.03 11.65 4.50
CA LEU A 85 20.46 12.54 3.41
C LEU A 85 21.34 11.81 2.38
N GLY A 86 21.43 10.48 2.48
CA GLY A 86 22.22 9.62 1.61
C GLY A 86 23.72 9.62 1.90
N ILE A 87 24.21 10.40 2.88
CA ILE A 87 25.64 10.42 3.22
C ILE A 87 26.07 9.05 3.75
N LEU A 88 27.04 8.41 3.08
CA LEU A 88 27.64 7.13 3.48
C LEU A 88 28.21 7.21 4.91
N GLN A 89 27.87 6.22 5.75
CA GLN A 89 28.41 6.07 7.10
C GLN A 89 29.46 4.97 7.16
N TRP A 90 29.12 3.80 6.62
CA TRP A 90 30.04 2.67 6.49
C TRP A 90 29.57 1.71 5.40
N VAL A 91 30.50 0.89 4.93
CA VAL A 91 30.24 -0.24 4.04
C VAL A 91 31.06 -1.43 4.54
N LYS A 92 30.49 -2.62 4.47
CA LYS A 92 31.11 -3.87 4.92
C LYS A 92 30.94 -4.95 3.86
N PRO A 93 32.03 -5.56 3.36
CA PRO A 93 31.92 -6.69 2.46
C PRO A 93 31.55 -7.96 3.22
N LEU A 94 30.70 -8.76 2.60
CA LEU A 94 30.43 -10.14 2.96
C LEU A 94 30.77 -10.98 1.73
N ALA A 95 31.95 -11.61 1.78
CA ALA A 95 32.62 -12.10 0.59
C ALA A 95 33.43 -13.37 0.83
N GLY A 96 33.57 -14.19 -0.19
CA GLY A 96 34.08 -15.55 -0.14
C GLY A 96 34.86 -15.91 -1.39
N LYS A 97 35.29 -17.17 -1.50
CA LYS A 97 35.92 -17.67 -2.74
C LYS A 97 34.90 -18.07 -3.80
N GLY A 98 33.68 -18.41 -3.35
CA GLY A 98 32.58 -18.84 -4.19
C GLY A 98 31.75 -17.68 -4.73
N GLN A 99 30.51 -17.99 -5.12
CA GLN A 99 29.48 -16.99 -5.38
C GLN A 99 28.66 -16.77 -4.11
N ASP A 100 28.59 -15.53 -3.65
CA ASP A 100 27.89 -15.12 -2.44
C ASP A 100 26.84 -14.06 -2.81
N LEU A 101 25.57 -14.35 -2.53
CA LEU A 101 24.44 -13.52 -2.97
C LEU A 101 23.57 -13.14 -1.78
N ALA A 102 23.26 -11.86 -1.65
CA ALA A 102 22.18 -11.40 -0.78
C ALA A 102 20.84 -11.57 -1.50
N PHE A 103 19.77 -11.76 -0.72
CA PHE A 103 18.39 -11.81 -1.23
C PHE A 103 17.44 -10.85 -0.51
N SER A 104 17.69 -10.55 0.77
CA SER A 104 16.81 -9.67 1.55
C SER A 104 17.54 -9.04 2.72
N ILE A 105 17.13 -7.81 3.02
CA ILE A 105 17.49 -7.07 4.22
C ILE A 105 16.21 -6.61 4.94
N ALA A 106 16.22 -6.60 6.27
CA ALA A 106 15.16 -6.03 7.09
C ALA A 106 15.72 -5.51 8.41
N ASN A 107 14.98 -4.64 9.10
CA ASN A 107 15.30 -4.21 10.46
C ASN A 107 14.18 -4.51 11.45
N ASP A 108 14.50 -4.50 12.74
CA ASP A 108 13.52 -4.49 13.83
C ASP A 108 13.38 -3.09 14.47
N ALA A 109 12.45 -2.98 15.42
CA ALA A 109 12.24 -1.75 16.20
C ALA A 109 13.41 -1.41 17.14
N GLN A 110 14.29 -2.38 17.44
CA GLN A 110 15.51 -2.19 18.21
C GLN A 110 16.72 -1.82 17.34
N ARG A 111 16.49 -1.54 16.03
CA ARG A 111 17.51 -1.13 15.06
C ARG A 111 18.56 -2.20 14.75
N ASN A 112 18.25 -3.47 14.99
CA ASN A 112 19.06 -4.56 14.46
C ASN A 112 18.73 -4.76 12.99
N ILE A 113 19.74 -5.16 12.21
CA ILE A 113 19.62 -5.41 10.78
C ILE A 113 19.82 -6.91 10.54
N PHE A 114 18.91 -7.49 9.75
CA PHE A 114 18.92 -8.89 9.37
C PHE A 114 19.12 -9.01 7.87
N ILE A 115 19.99 -9.92 7.45
CA ILE A 115 20.30 -10.15 6.04
C ILE A 115 20.24 -11.65 5.78
N THR A 116 19.67 -12.04 4.65
CA THR A 116 19.66 -13.41 4.17
C THR A 116 20.34 -13.52 2.82
N GLY A 117 20.95 -14.68 2.58
CA GLY A 117 21.68 -14.92 1.35
C GLY A 117 22.11 -16.36 1.17
N THR A 118 22.87 -16.58 0.11
CA THR A 118 23.55 -17.83 -0.20
C THR A 118 25.04 -17.63 -0.35
N TYR A 119 25.80 -18.71 -0.20
CA TYR A 119 27.24 -18.71 -0.37
C TYR A 119 27.74 -20.09 -0.81
N TYR A 120 28.91 -20.12 -1.45
CA TYR A 120 29.66 -21.34 -1.76
C TYR A 120 31.04 -21.31 -1.10
N ASP A 121 31.57 -22.49 -0.79
CA ASP A 121 32.92 -22.71 -0.22
C ASP A 121 33.17 -22.09 1.18
N SER A 122 33.27 -20.76 1.30
CA SER A 122 33.52 -20.09 2.59
C SER A 122 33.08 -18.63 2.55
N LEU A 123 32.65 -18.10 3.70
CA LEU A 123 32.15 -16.73 3.82
C LEU A 123 32.95 -15.93 4.86
N TYR A 124 33.24 -14.67 4.53
CA TYR A 124 33.96 -13.74 5.40
C TYR A 124 33.19 -12.43 5.55
N TYR A 125 33.05 -11.93 6.78
CA TYR A 125 32.47 -10.63 7.05
C TYR A 125 33.57 -9.64 7.43
N ASP A 126 33.68 -8.53 6.69
CA ASP A 126 34.73 -7.52 6.89
C ASP A 126 36.13 -8.15 6.98
N ASN A 127 36.39 -9.06 6.05
CA ASN A 127 37.63 -9.84 5.95
C ASN A 127 37.86 -10.93 7.01
N ILE A 128 36.95 -11.11 7.97
CA ILE A 128 37.03 -12.13 9.03
C ILE A 128 36.23 -13.37 8.63
N PHE A 129 36.82 -14.56 8.74
CA PHE A 129 36.15 -15.83 8.44
C PHE A 129 34.97 -16.07 9.40
N ILE A 130 33.80 -16.40 8.86
CA ILE A 130 32.57 -16.59 9.65
C ILE A 130 31.85 -17.90 9.39
N LEU A 131 31.90 -18.45 8.17
CA LEU A 131 31.24 -19.71 7.83
C LEU A 131 32.06 -20.54 6.85
N GLU A 132 32.08 -21.85 7.08
CA GLU A 132 32.46 -22.87 6.11
C GLU A 132 31.27 -23.28 5.25
N GLY A 133 31.51 -23.71 4.02
CA GLY A 133 30.54 -24.15 3.03
C GLY A 133 31.10 -25.31 2.19
N ASN A 134 30.48 -25.54 1.04
CA ASN A 134 30.93 -26.52 0.05
C ASN A 134 31.07 -25.81 -1.29
N ALA A 135 32.14 -26.08 -2.03
CA ALA A 135 32.36 -25.46 -3.34
C ALA A 135 31.34 -25.90 -4.41
N ASN A 136 30.68 -27.06 -4.21
CA ASN A 136 29.79 -27.66 -5.20
C ASN A 136 28.30 -27.62 -4.80
N THR A 137 27.96 -27.25 -3.57
CA THR A 137 26.56 -27.18 -3.11
C THR A 137 26.27 -25.83 -2.45
N GLN A 138 25.16 -25.21 -2.86
CA GLN A 138 24.77 -23.89 -2.37
C GLN A 138 24.33 -23.99 -0.91
N SER A 139 24.99 -23.24 -0.03
CA SER A 139 24.57 -23.05 1.35
C SER A 139 23.86 -21.71 1.51
N SER A 140 23.07 -21.56 2.58
CA SER A 140 22.39 -20.31 2.90
C SER A 140 22.77 -19.81 4.29
N PHE A 141 22.62 -18.50 4.50
CA PHE A 141 22.80 -17.88 5.80
C PHE A 141 21.64 -16.95 6.16
N VAL A 142 21.49 -16.76 7.47
CA VAL A 142 20.75 -15.65 8.09
C VAL A 142 21.72 -14.97 9.04
N MET A 143 21.95 -13.67 8.89
CA MET A 143 22.85 -12.91 9.76
C MET A 143 22.12 -11.76 10.42
N LYS A 144 22.60 -11.40 11.62
CA LYS A 144 22.17 -10.21 12.37
C LYS A 144 23.37 -9.34 12.67
N ILE A 145 23.25 -8.06 12.35
CA ILE A 145 24.21 -7.02 12.71
C ILE A 145 23.51 -5.90 13.49
N ASP A 146 24.26 -5.12 14.26
CA ASP A 146 23.75 -3.87 14.82
C ASP A 146 23.87 -2.70 13.83
N THR A 147 23.37 -1.53 14.23
CA THR A 147 23.37 -0.30 13.42
C THR A 147 24.80 0.18 13.07
N ASP A 148 25.84 -0.25 13.79
CA ASP A 148 27.23 0.13 13.55
C ASP A 148 27.98 -0.89 12.68
N GLY A 149 27.28 -1.94 12.23
CA GLY A 149 27.86 -2.98 11.39
C GLY A 149 28.66 -4.01 12.18
N LYS A 150 28.40 -4.16 13.49
CA LYS A 150 28.98 -5.26 14.27
C LYS A 150 28.13 -6.51 14.07
N LEU A 151 28.78 -7.62 13.71
CA LEU A 151 28.14 -8.94 13.66
C LEU A 151 27.72 -9.38 15.06
N LEU A 152 26.42 -9.64 15.24
CA LEU A 152 25.85 -10.15 16.50
C LEU A 152 25.76 -11.68 16.47
N TRP A 153 25.21 -12.24 15.38
CA TRP A 153 25.23 -13.68 15.12
C TRP A 153 25.01 -13.97 13.63
N ILE A 154 25.40 -15.17 13.20
CA ILE A 154 25.09 -15.71 11.87
C ILE A 154 24.75 -17.19 11.99
N LYS A 155 23.72 -17.63 11.28
CA LYS A 155 23.25 -19.02 11.24
C LYS A 155 23.34 -19.56 9.81
N LYS A 156 23.75 -20.83 9.70
CA LYS A 156 23.93 -21.55 8.43
C LYS A 156 22.76 -22.49 8.16
N MET A 157 22.42 -22.64 6.89
CA MET A 157 21.65 -23.76 6.35
C MET A 157 22.48 -24.47 5.28
N GLY A 158 22.60 -25.79 5.39
CA GLY A 158 23.31 -26.60 4.42
C GLY A 158 22.39 -27.66 3.84
N SER A 159 22.39 -27.80 2.52
CA SER A 159 21.70 -28.88 1.81
C SER A 159 22.71 -29.79 1.09
N ASN A 160 22.33 -31.03 0.87
CA ASN A 160 23.03 -31.91 -0.06
C ASN A 160 22.79 -31.55 -1.55
N ILE A 161 21.80 -30.69 -1.85
CA ILE A 161 21.56 -30.16 -3.20
C ILE A 161 21.62 -28.62 -3.17
N SER A 162 20.56 -27.95 -2.67
CA SER A 162 20.52 -26.49 -2.57
C SER A 162 19.58 -25.99 -1.47
N VAL A 163 19.89 -24.82 -0.90
CA VAL A 163 19.00 -24.08 0.00
C VAL A 163 19.28 -22.59 -0.16
N SER A 164 18.22 -21.77 -0.20
CA SER A 164 18.30 -20.32 -0.35
C SER A 164 17.27 -19.63 0.54
N SER A 165 17.74 -18.94 1.59
CA SER A 165 16.92 -18.01 2.40
C SER A 165 16.73 -16.73 1.61
N LYS A 166 15.52 -16.51 1.08
CA LYS A 166 15.24 -15.43 0.12
C LYS A 166 14.68 -14.16 0.79
N THR A 167 14.05 -14.29 1.95
CA THR A 167 13.37 -13.16 2.60
C THR A 167 13.48 -13.23 4.11
N VAL A 168 13.56 -12.05 4.75
CA VAL A 168 13.50 -11.91 6.21
C VAL A 168 12.58 -10.75 6.60
N THR A 169 11.85 -10.88 7.70
CA THR A 169 11.06 -9.80 8.30
C THR A 169 10.99 -9.98 9.81
N ALA A 170 11.11 -8.88 10.56
CA ALA A 170 10.91 -8.89 12.01
C ALA A 170 9.41 -8.90 12.34
N THR A 171 9.04 -9.62 13.39
CA THR A 171 7.68 -9.63 13.92
C THR A 171 7.50 -8.54 14.97
N SER A 172 6.26 -8.14 15.24
CA SER A 172 5.94 -7.17 16.31
C SER A 172 6.36 -7.68 17.70
N THR A 173 6.41 -8.99 17.87
CA THR A 173 6.89 -9.71 19.06
C THR A 173 8.41 -9.80 19.19
N GLY A 174 9.18 -9.29 18.22
CA GLY A 174 10.64 -9.30 18.24
C GLY A 174 11.28 -10.63 17.84
N ALA A 175 10.55 -11.55 17.22
CA ALA A 175 11.11 -12.68 16.49
C ALA A 175 11.42 -12.27 15.04
N ILE A 176 12.03 -13.16 14.25
CA ILE A 176 12.13 -12.98 12.80
C ILE A 176 11.48 -14.15 12.07
N VAL A 177 10.88 -13.88 10.92
CA VAL A 177 10.42 -14.89 9.97
C VAL A 177 11.36 -14.86 8.76
N VAL A 178 11.86 -16.03 8.40
CA VAL A 178 12.73 -16.27 7.24
C VAL A 178 12.05 -17.29 6.35
N SER A 179 11.90 -16.97 5.07
CA SER A 179 11.33 -17.89 4.09
C SER A 179 12.22 -17.99 2.86
N GLY A 180 12.17 -19.14 2.20
CA GLY A 180 13.08 -19.46 1.11
C GLY A 180 12.72 -20.74 0.39
N SER A 181 13.66 -21.22 -0.40
CA SER A 181 13.55 -22.39 -1.27
C SER A 181 14.62 -23.41 -0.91
N PHE A 182 14.36 -24.70 -1.01
CA PHE A 182 15.34 -25.76 -0.78
C PHE A 182 15.03 -27.03 -1.56
N GLU A 183 16.06 -27.78 -1.91
CA GLU A 183 15.95 -29.08 -2.56
C GLU A 183 16.84 -30.09 -1.81
N GLY A 184 16.36 -31.32 -1.65
CA GLY A 184 17.06 -32.38 -0.96
C GLY A 184 16.92 -32.33 0.56
N SER A 185 17.88 -32.94 1.25
CA SER A 185 17.96 -32.99 2.72
C SER A 185 18.75 -31.79 3.23
N THR A 186 18.06 -30.89 3.94
CA THR A 186 18.61 -29.63 4.41
C THR A 186 18.63 -29.57 5.93
N ILE A 187 19.77 -29.18 6.49
CA ILE A 187 19.98 -28.93 7.92
C ILE A 187 19.91 -27.42 8.16
N PHE A 188 18.95 -26.99 8.95
CA PHE A 188 18.72 -25.60 9.34
C PHE A 188 19.33 -25.32 10.70
N ASN A 189 20.18 -24.28 10.78
CA ASN A 189 20.88 -23.86 11.98
C ASN A 189 21.71 -24.98 12.66
N GLY A 190 22.10 -26.03 11.91
CA GLY A 190 22.79 -27.20 12.46
C GLY A 190 21.93 -28.10 13.37
N GLU A 191 20.63 -27.82 13.50
CA GLU A 191 19.77 -28.40 14.54
C GLU A 191 18.60 -29.21 13.98
N ARG A 192 17.93 -28.70 12.94
CA ARG A 192 16.70 -29.30 12.40
C ARG A 192 16.88 -29.71 10.95
N THR A 193 16.42 -30.91 10.60
CA THR A 193 16.46 -31.41 9.22
C THR A 193 15.07 -31.38 8.59
N LEU A 194 14.97 -30.87 7.37
CA LEU A 194 13.82 -31.05 6.49
C LEU A 194 14.25 -31.66 5.16
N ASN A 195 13.35 -32.40 4.52
CA ASN A 195 13.54 -32.91 3.17
C ASN A 195 12.49 -32.31 2.24
N SER A 196 12.91 -31.85 1.06
CA SER A 196 11.97 -31.48 0.00
C SER A 196 11.21 -32.72 -0.47
N ASN A 197 10.08 -32.52 -1.14
CA ASN A 197 9.27 -33.58 -1.71
C ASN A 197 9.30 -33.49 -3.25
N GLY A 198 10.14 -34.29 -3.89
CA GLY A 198 10.39 -34.13 -5.32
C GLY A 198 11.42 -33.05 -5.57
N GLY A 199 11.01 -31.93 -6.16
CA GLY A 199 11.90 -30.84 -6.58
C GLY A 199 12.25 -29.86 -5.47
N ASN A 200 12.31 -28.59 -5.86
CA ASN A 200 12.55 -27.48 -4.94
C ASN A 200 11.24 -27.14 -4.21
N ASP A 201 11.29 -27.08 -2.89
CA ASP A 201 10.14 -26.74 -2.04
C ASP A 201 10.40 -25.39 -1.35
N ALA A 202 9.32 -24.73 -0.94
CA ALA A 202 9.41 -23.58 -0.06
C ALA A 202 9.56 -24.00 1.42
N PHE A 203 10.23 -23.17 2.22
CA PHE A 203 10.23 -23.29 3.67
C PHE A 203 9.83 -21.97 4.33
N VAL A 204 9.25 -22.09 5.54
CA VAL A 204 8.98 -20.98 6.45
C VAL A 204 9.59 -21.30 7.80
N MET A 205 10.41 -20.40 8.31
CA MET A 205 11.11 -20.56 9.57
C MET A 205 10.92 -19.32 10.43
N LYS A 206 10.52 -19.51 11.69
CA LYS A 206 10.51 -18.45 12.69
C LYS A 206 11.67 -18.65 13.65
N MET A 207 12.44 -17.61 13.90
CA MET A 207 13.63 -17.65 14.75
C MET A 207 13.54 -16.61 15.87
N ASN A 208 14.14 -16.93 17.01
CA ASN A 208 14.37 -15.96 18.07
C ASN A 208 15.44 -14.95 17.61
N SER A 209 15.12 -13.65 17.61
CA SER A 209 16.03 -12.63 17.08
C SER A 209 17.27 -12.40 17.95
N VAL A 210 17.26 -12.82 19.21
CA VAL A 210 18.36 -12.59 20.17
C VAL A 210 19.50 -13.57 19.91
N ASN A 211 19.18 -14.87 19.78
CA ASN A 211 20.17 -15.94 19.69
C ASN A 211 20.14 -16.72 18.36
N GLY A 212 19.11 -16.51 17.53
CA GLY A 212 18.92 -17.19 16.26
C GLY A 212 18.40 -18.62 16.38
N ASP A 213 17.85 -19.03 17.53
CA ASP A 213 17.28 -20.37 17.70
C ASP A 213 15.99 -20.52 16.89
N ILE A 214 15.77 -21.71 16.31
CA ILE A 214 14.56 -21.99 15.54
C ILE A 214 13.37 -22.24 16.47
N LEU A 215 12.34 -21.39 16.37
CA LEU A 215 11.07 -21.53 17.09
C LEU A 215 10.18 -22.55 16.36
N PHE A 216 9.94 -22.34 15.06
CA PHE A 216 9.32 -23.34 14.19
C PHE A 216 9.96 -23.35 12.81
N LEU A 217 9.79 -24.48 12.10
CA LEU A 217 10.24 -24.68 10.73
C LEU A 217 9.22 -25.56 10.02
N LYS A 218 8.73 -25.10 8.86
CA LYS A 218 7.68 -25.74 8.05
C LYS A 218 8.11 -25.81 6.59
N ARG A 219 7.76 -26.91 5.91
CA ARG A 219 7.89 -27.09 4.46
C ARG A 219 6.55 -26.79 3.80
N ILE A 220 6.57 -26.15 2.64
CA ILE A 220 5.44 -25.96 1.75
C ILE A 220 5.91 -26.45 0.37
N GLY A 221 5.45 -27.62 -0.06
CA GLY A 221 5.96 -28.27 -1.27
C GLY A 221 5.15 -29.50 -1.69
N GLY A 222 5.08 -29.69 -3.00
CA GLY A 222 4.29 -30.70 -3.72
C GLY A 222 5.16 -31.90 -4.10
N GLY A 223 4.94 -32.51 -5.27
CA GLY A 223 5.84 -33.54 -5.83
C GLY A 223 6.75 -33.01 -6.94
N GLU A 224 6.65 -31.72 -7.25
CA GLU A 224 7.30 -31.05 -8.38
C GLU A 224 8.16 -29.88 -7.88
N GLN A 225 8.29 -28.80 -8.67
CA GLN A 225 9.05 -27.61 -8.31
C GLN A 225 8.11 -26.48 -7.87
N GLU A 226 8.38 -25.93 -6.70
CA GLU A 226 7.73 -24.76 -6.14
C GLU A 226 8.75 -23.66 -5.85
N PHE A 227 8.50 -22.48 -6.39
CA PHE A 227 9.40 -21.35 -6.22
C PHE A 227 8.78 -20.33 -5.28
N PHE A 228 9.38 -20.18 -4.11
CA PHE A 228 9.06 -19.09 -3.20
C PHE A 228 9.64 -17.76 -3.72
N SER A 229 8.84 -16.69 -3.60
CA SER A 229 9.23 -15.33 -3.98
C SER A 229 9.27 -14.37 -2.79
N LYS A 230 8.16 -14.22 -2.05
CA LYS A 230 8.05 -13.21 -0.98
C LYS A 230 7.18 -13.65 0.19
N HIS A 231 7.55 -13.24 1.41
CA HIS A 231 6.67 -13.24 2.56
C HIS A 231 6.51 -11.84 3.18
N ARG A 232 5.39 -11.67 3.88
CA ARG A 232 5.15 -10.56 4.83
C ARG A 232 4.40 -11.04 6.04
N VAL A 233 4.49 -10.25 7.11
CA VAL A 233 3.69 -10.42 8.32
C VAL A 233 2.66 -9.30 8.42
N ASP A 234 1.46 -9.62 8.90
CA ASP A 234 0.47 -8.59 9.25
C ASP A 234 0.65 -8.08 10.68
N SER A 235 -0.23 -7.17 11.11
CA SER A 235 -0.21 -6.59 12.46
C SER A 235 -0.48 -7.60 13.59
N GLU A 236 -0.95 -8.80 13.26
CA GLU A 236 -1.19 -9.91 14.20
C GLU A 236 -0.05 -10.96 14.14
N ASP A 237 1.05 -10.65 13.45
CA ASP A 237 2.16 -11.55 13.14
C ASP A 237 1.75 -12.78 12.30
N ASN A 238 0.59 -12.79 11.63
CA ASN A 238 0.25 -13.84 10.67
C ASN A 238 1.16 -13.70 9.44
N ILE A 239 1.53 -14.82 8.83
CA ILE A 239 2.53 -14.88 7.77
C ILE A 239 1.83 -15.14 6.45
N TYR A 240 2.08 -14.27 5.47
CA TYR A 240 1.61 -14.42 4.10
C TYR A 240 2.77 -14.76 3.19
N LEU A 241 2.59 -15.73 2.30
CA LEU A 241 3.60 -16.17 1.35
C LEU A 241 3.04 -16.17 -0.07
N THR A 242 3.88 -15.83 -1.03
CA THR A 242 3.60 -16.01 -2.45
C THR A 242 4.81 -16.52 -3.21
N GLY A 243 4.50 -17.05 -4.39
CA GLY A 243 5.42 -17.66 -5.32
C GLY A 243 4.61 -18.34 -6.42
N ASP A 244 5.22 -19.30 -7.08
CA ASP A 244 4.58 -20.17 -8.06
C ASP A 244 4.75 -21.65 -7.70
N PHE A 245 3.80 -22.46 -8.13
CA PHE A 245 3.78 -23.91 -7.89
C PHE A 245 3.40 -24.67 -9.16
N ARG A 246 3.71 -25.97 -9.18
CA ARG A 246 3.39 -26.89 -10.28
C ARG A 246 2.56 -28.04 -9.76
N GLN A 247 1.63 -28.53 -10.59
CA GLN A 247 0.78 -29.67 -10.27
C GLN A 247 -0.02 -29.43 -8.96
N ILE A 248 -0.39 -30.52 -8.29
CA ILE A 248 -1.09 -30.50 -7.02
C ILE A 248 -0.11 -30.35 -5.86
N ILE A 249 -0.43 -29.43 -4.95
CA ILE A 249 0.31 -29.18 -3.71
C ILE A 249 -0.65 -29.14 -2.54
N ASP A 250 -0.19 -29.63 -1.38
CA ASP A 250 -0.83 -29.40 -0.09
C ASP A 250 -0.24 -28.14 0.57
N PHE A 251 -1.07 -27.13 0.75
CA PHE A 251 -0.68 -25.88 1.40
C PHE A 251 -0.84 -25.88 2.92
N ASP A 252 -1.38 -26.96 3.53
CA ASP A 252 -1.42 -27.11 4.98
C ASP A 252 -0.12 -27.78 5.49
N PRO A 253 0.79 -27.08 6.19
CA PRO A 253 1.99 -27.69 6.77
C PRO A 253 1.72 -28.47 8.08
N GLY A 254 0.45 -28.65 8.44
CA GLY A 254 -0.05 -29.43 9.57
C GLY A 254 -0.47 -30.85 9.16
N PRO A 255 -1.34 -31.50 9.96
CA PRO A 255 -1.86 -32.83 9.66
C PRO A 255 -3.11 -32.82 8.76
N GLY A 256 -3.67 -31.65 8.46
CA GLY A 256 -4.80 -31.50 7.54
C GLY A 256 -4.32 -31.50 6.07
N GLU A 257 -5.27 -31.38 5.15
CA GLU A 257 -4.99 -31.23 3.72
C GLU A 257 -5.70 -29.98 3.18
N SER A 258 -4.98 -29.17 2.41
CA SER A 258 -5.49 -28.05 1.61
C SER A 258 -4.91 -28.13 0.20
N LEU A 259 -5.44 -29.07 -0.58
CA LEU A 259 -4.96 -29.35 -1.94
C LEU A 259 -5.39 -28.27 -2.94
N ILE A 260 -4.43 -27.72 -3.67
CA ILE A 260 -4.65 -26.83 -4.81
C ILE A 260 -3.88 -27.38 -6.01
N ASN A 261 -4.52 -27.39 -7.17
CA ASN A 261 -3.91 -27.81 -8.43
C ASN A 261 -3.72 -26.61 -9.36
N THR A 262 -2.64 -26.61 -10.13
CA THR A 262 -2.46 -25.64 -11.20
C THR A 262 -3.50 -25.84 -12.31
N LYS A 263 -3.81 -24.76 -13.04
CA LYS A 263 -4.57 -24.82 -14.28
C LYS A 263 -3.66 -24.86 -15.51
N GLY A 264 -2.45 -24.33 -15.38
CA GLY A 264 -1.44 -24.25 -16.43
C GLY A 264 -0.12 -24.90 -16.02
N LEU A 265 0.97 -24.38 -16.59
CA LEU A 265 2.33 -24.86 -16.31
C LEU A 265 2.78 -24.46 -14.89
N THR A 266 2.53 -23.21 -14.51
CA THR A 266 2.81 -22.65 -13.18
C THR A 266 1.72 -21.67 -12.82
N ASP A 267 1.17 -21.80 -11.61
CA ASP A 267 0.18 -20.86 -11.08
C ASP A 267 0.73 -20.16 -9.84
N ILE A 268 0.19 -18.98 -9.54
CA ILE A 268 0.52 -18.19 -8.35
C ILE A 268 -0.13 -18.83 -7.13
N PHE A 269 0.59 -18.93 -6.00
CA PHE A 269 -0.03 -19.19 -4.71
C PHE A 269 -0.03 -17.96 -3.80
N LEU A 270 -1.06 -17.87 -2.95
CA LEU A 270 -1.10 -16.99 -1.79
C LEU A 270 -1.51 -17.82 -0.57
N LEU A 271 -0.58 -18.03 0.34
CA LEU A 271 -0.76 -18.80 1.57
C LEU A 271 -0.78 -17.85 2.76
N LYS A 272 -1.71 -18.06 3.70
CA LYS A 272 -1.72 -17.44 5.01
C LYS A 272 -1.54 -18.49 6.11
N LEU A 273 -0.57 -18.24 6.99
CA LEU A 273 -0.30 -19.00 8.21
C LEU A 273 -0.52 -18.11 9.44
N SER A 274 -0.85 -18.72 10.58
CA SER A 274 -0.88 -18.05 11.87
C SER A 274 0.52 -17.61 12.30
N SER A 275 0.63 -16.77 13.33
CA SER A 275 1.92 -16.40 13.92
C SER A 275 2.70 -17.58 14.54
N ALA A 276 2.04 -18.71 14.77
CA ALA A 276 2.61 -19.98 15.21
C ALA A 276 2.97 -20.93 14.05
N GLY A 277 2.65 -20.57 12.81
CA GLY A 277 2.90 -21.38 11.62
C GLY A 277 1.82 -22.42 11.31
N ASP A 278 0.62 -22.25 11.86
CA ASP A 278 -0.54 -23.10 11.55
C ASP A 278 -1.25 -22.61 10.28
N PHE A 279 -1.81 -23.53 9.50
CA PHE A 279 -2.57 -23.18 8.32
C PHE A 279 -3.83 -22.36 8.64
N LEU A 280 -4.07 -21.29 7.86
CA LEU A 280 -5.32 -20.53 7.92
C LEU A 280 -6.11 -20.64 6.61
N TRP A 281 -5.47 -20.31 5.48
CA TRP A 281 -6.05 -20.50 4.15
C TRP A 281 -4.98 -20.42 3.06
N ALA A 282 -5.27 -20.98 1.88
CA ALA A 282 -4.48 -20.80 0.67
C ALA A 282 -5.37 -20.51 -0.54
N LYS A 283 -4.81 -19.81 -1.53
CA LYS A 283 -5.44 -19.49 -2.82
C LYS A 283 -4.45 -19.76 -3.95
N GLY A 284 -4.94 -20.35 -5.04
CA GLY A 284 -4.22 -20.47 -6.31
C GLY A 284 -4.82 -19.52 -7.35
N TYR A 285 -3.98 -18.77 -8.04
CA TYR A 285 -4.38 -17.89 -9.15
C TYR A 285 -3.57 -18.23 -10.40
N GLY A 286 -4.27 -18.43 -11.50
CA GLY A 286 -3.62 -18.77 -12.76
C GLY A 286 -4.60 -19.14 -13.85
N GLY A 287 -4.06 -19.26 -15.05
CA GLY A 287 -4.71 -19.65 -16.29
C GLY A 287 -4.06 -20.88 -16.91
N ILE A 288 -4.16 -21.04 -18.22
CA ILE A 288 -3.49 -22.14 -18.94
C ILE A 288 -1.99 -21.87 -19.17
N GLY A 289 -1.54 -20.65 -18.88
CA GLY A 289 -0.22 -20.13 -19.17
C GLY A 289 0.79 -20.31 -18.03
N VAL A 290 1.69 -19.33 -17.90
CA VAL A 290 2.67 -19.22 -16.82
C VAL A 290 2.39 -17.97 -15.98
N ASP A 291 2.13 -18.19 -14.70
CA ASP A 291 1.75 -17.13 -13.78
C ASP A 291 2.66 -17.15 -12.55
N TYR A 292 3.21 -15.98 -12.18
CA TYR A 292 4.24 -15.86 -11.15
C TYR A 292 3.89 -14.78 -10.12
N GLY A 293 3.81 -15.14 -8.85
CA GLY A 293 3.73 -14.20 -7.74
C GLY A 293 5.13 -13.70 -7.39
N GLN A 294 5.34 -12.39 -7.37
CA GLN A 294 6.68 -11.80 -7.17
C GLN A 294 6.80 -11.06 -5.85
N SER A 295 5.78 -10.28 -5.47
CA SER A 295 5.78 -9.56 -4.19
C SER A 295 4.39 -9.42 -3.61
N LEU A 296 4.33 -9.28 -2.29
CA LEU A 296 3.12 -8.99 -1.53
C LEU A 296 3.39 -8.02 -0.39
N THR A 297 2.34 -7.32 0.05
CA THR A 297 2.31 -6.46 1.24
C THR A 297 0.93 -6.48 1.90
N THR A 298 0.83 -5.94 3.11
CA THR A 298 -0.43 -5.84 3.87
C THR A 298 -0.75 -4.39 4.20
N ASP A 299 -2.02 -4.00 4.06
CA ASP A 299 -2.48 -2.69 4.52
C ASP A 299 -2.86 -2.68 6.00
N LYS A 300 -3.21 -1.50 6.53
CA LYS A 300 -3.61 -1.32 7.94
C LYS A 300 -4.83 -2.15 8.38
N ASP A 301 -5.63 -2.62 7.43
CA ASP A 301 -6.83 -3.41 7.67
C ASP A 301 -6.54 -4.92 7.47
N ASN A 302 -5.25 -5.29 7.35
CA ASN A 302 -4.73 -6.62 7.05
C ASN A 302 -5.25 -7.20 5.72
N ASN A 303 -5.65 -6.35 4.77
CA ASN A 303 -5.85 -6.78 3.38
C ASN A 303 -4.49 -7.03 2.74
N VAL A 304 -4.42 -7.98 1.81
CA VAL A 304 -3.18 -8.32 1.11
C VAL A 304 -3.20 -7.70 -0.27
N ILE A 305 -2.10 -7.04 -0.64
CA ILE A 305 -1.85 -6.55 -2.00
C ILE A 305 -0.71 -7.41 -2.56
N ILE A 306 -0.90 -7.97 -3.74
CA ILE A 306 0.06 -8.87 -4.41
C ILE A 306 0.24 -8.46 -5.86
N THR A 307 1.47 -8.57 -6.34
CA THR A 307 1.84 -8.32 -7.74
C THR A 307 2.77 -9.40 -8.29
N GLY A 308 2.91 -9.40 -9.61
CA GLY A 308 3.74 -10.32 -10.35
C GLY A 308 3.49 -10.18 -11.84
N ARG A 309 3.59 -11.30 -12.55
CA ARG A 309 3.33 -11.37 -13.99
C ARG A 309 2.47 -12.58 -14.33
N PHE A 310 1.68 -12.47 -15.38
CA PHE A 310 0.75 -13.51 -15.83
C PHE A 310 0.75 -13.60 -17.36
N SER A 311 0.39 -14.75 -17.93
CA SER A 311 0.23 -14.92 -19.37
C SER A 311 -1.17 -15.40 -19.73
N GLU A 312 -1.58 -15.22 -20.99
CA GLU A 312 -2.91 -15.63 -21.45
C GLU A 312 -4.05 -15.01 -20.61
N ASN A 313 -5.10 -15.78 -20.31
CA ASN A 313 -6.25 -15.34 -19.52
C ASN A 313 -6.18 -15.87 -18.09
N VAL A 314 -6.29 -14.98 -17.10
CA VAL A 314 -6.27 -15.34 -15.68
C VAL A 314 -7.47 -14.75 -14.94
N GLY A 315 -8.13 -15.60 -14.15
CA GLY A 315 -9.14 -15.21 -13.18
C GLY A 315 -8.57 -15.17 -11.77
N PHE A 316 -8.72 -14.05 -11.08
CA PHE A 316 -8.22 -13.83 -9.72
C PHE A 316 -9.34 -13.94 -8.68
N GLY A 317 -9.91 -15.14 -8.50
CA GLY A 317 -10.96 -15.39 -7.50
C GLY A 317 -12.38 -15.16 -8.03
N THR A 318 -13.28 -14.65 -7.17
CA THR A 318 -14.74 -14.61 -7.43
C THR A 318 -15.21 -13.39 -8.22
N THR A 319 -14.31 -12.51 -8.65
CA THR A 319 -14.67 -11.42 -9.55
C THR A 319 -14.97 -11.98 -10.94
N SER A 320 -16.03 -11.53 -11.60
CA SER A 320 -16.27 -11.84 -13.03
C SER A 320 -15.19 -11.26 -13.96
N GLN A 321 -14.25 -10.47 -13.42
CA GLN A 321 -13.15 -9.88 -14.14
C GLN A 321 -12.07 -10.93 -14.43
N VAL A 322 -11.77 -11.11 -15.71
CA VAL A 322 -10.64 -11.89 -16.23
C VAL A 322 -9.64 -10.90 -16.79
N LEU A 323 -8.37 -11.05 -16.44
CA LEU A 323 -7.29 -10.30 -17.09
C LEU A 323 -6.77 -11.11 -18.28
N THR A 324 -6.48 -10.41 -19.38
CA THR A 324 -5.90 -10.98 -20.60
C THR A 324 -4.55 -10.32 -20.85
N SER A 325 -3.50 -11.12 -20.91
CA SER A 325 -2.16 -10.67 -21.31
C SER A 325 -2.18 -10.26 -22.78
N LYS A 326 -1.58 -9.13 -23.11
CA LYS A 326 -1.44 -8.63 -24.48
C LYS A 326 -0.13 -9.11 -25.13
N GLY A 327 0.81 -9.57 -24.31
CA GLY A 327 2.12 -10.08 -24.74
C GLY A 327 2.47 -11.41 -24.09
N SER A 328 3.77 -11.68 -23.97
CA SER A 328 4.26 -12.93 -23.37
C SER A 328 3.90 -13.01 -21.89
N THR A 329 4.05 -11.91 -21.16
CA THR A 329 3.61 -11.79 -19.77
C THR A 329 3.31 -10.33 -19.46
N ASP A 330 2.20 -10.08 -18.77
CA ASP A 330 1.78 -8.75 -18.33
C ASP A 330 1.77 -8.66 -16.80
N ILE A 331 1.78 -7.44 -16.27
CA ILE A 331 1.76 -7.14 -14.84
C ILE A 331 0.33 -7.30 -14.30
N PHE A 332 0.18 -7.91 -13.12
CA PHE A 332 -1.06 -7.79 -12.33
C PHE A 332 -0.82 -7.06 -11.01
N LEU A 333 -1.85 -6.37 -10.52
CA LEU A 333 -1.95 -5.85 -9.16
C LEU A 333 -3.28 -6.29 -8.58
N LEU A 334 -3.24 -7.17 -7.58
CA LEU A 334 -4.40 -7.78 -6.94
C LEU A 334 -4.49 -7.31 -5.49
N LYS A 335 -5.70 -6.98 -5.04
CA LYS A 335 -6.00 -6.81 -3.62
C LYS A 335 -7.06 -7.81 -3.16
N VAL A 336 -6.77 -8.50 -2.06
CA VAL A 336 -7.68 -9.43 -1.38
C VAL A 336 -7.87 -9.02 0.07
N ASP A 337 -9.02 -9.35 0.65
CA ASP A 337 -9.27 -9.15 2.07
C ASP A 337 -8.46 -10.13 2.95
N LYS A 338 -8.49 -9.92 4.27
CA LYS A 338 -7.79 -10.78 5.25
C LYS A 338 -8.22 -12.27 5.25
N ASN A 339 -9.34 -12.59 4.59
CA ASN A 339 -9.88 -13.95 4.43
C ASN A 339 -9.56 -14.53 3.03
N GLY A 340 -8.85 -13.78 2.18
CA GLY A 340 -8.50 -14.19 0.83
C GLY A 340 -9.60 -14.00 -0.20
N ASN A 341 -10.61 -13.15 0.05
CA ASN A 341 -11.60 -12.78 -0.97
C ASN A 341 -11.09 -11.61 -1.81
N THR A 342 -11.19 -11.72 -3.13
CA THR A 342 -10.78 -10.64 -4.05
C THR A 342 -11.63 -9.40 -3.88
N LEU A 343 -10.97 -8.26 -3.66
CA LEU A 343 -11.58 -6.94 -3.61
C LEU A 343 -11.55 -6.28 -5.00
N TRP A 344 -10.39 -6.28 -5.66
CA TRP A 344 -10.20 -5.76 -7.02
C TRP A 344 -8.90 -6.30 -7.62
N VAL A 345 -8.79 -6.25 -8.96
CA VAL A 345 -7.58 -6.60 -9.69
C VAL A 345 -7.40 -5.69 -10.91
N ASN A 346 -6.16 -5.30 -11.19
CA ASN A 346 -5.77 -4.52 -12.37
C ASN A 346 -4.64 -5.22 -13.14
N GLY A 347 -4.63 -5.08 -14.47
CA GLY A 347 -3.59 -5.63 -15.35
C GLY A 347 -2.96 -4.55 -16.22
N PHE A 348 -1.65 -4.62 -16.45
CA PHE A 348 -0.88 -3.64 -17.21
C PHE A 348 0.13 -4.33 -18.11
N GLY A 349 0.25 -3.86 -19.35
CA GLY A 349 1.23 -4.36 -20.29
C GLY A 349 0.87 -4.08 -21.74
N ASP A 350 1.77 -4.49 -22.64
CA ASP A 350 1.62 -4.42 -24.09
C ASP A 350 1.97 -5.76 -24.76
N ILE A 351 2.40 -5.76 -26.03
CA ILE A 351 2.77 -7.00 -26.74
C ILE A 351 4.08 -7.65 -26.23
N ASN A 352 4.83 -6.97 -25.38
CA ASN A 352 6.13 -7.42 -24.86
C ASN A 352 5.96 -8.15 -23.51
N SER A 353 7.06 -8.24 -22.75
CA SER A 353 7.05 -8.87 -21.42
C SER A 353 7.32 -7.80 -20.37
N ASP A 354 6.34 -7.67 -19.49
CA ASP A 354 6.30 -6.72 -18.38
C ASP A 354 6.22 -7.47 -17.05
N GLN A 355 6.70 -6.86 -15.96
CA GLN A 355 6.76 -7.52 -14.66
C GLN A 355 6.63 -6.55 -13.48
N GLY A 356 5.64 -6.81 -12.61
CA GLY A 356 5.58 -6.24 -11.27
C GLY A 356 6.58 -6.96 -10.37
N SER A 357 7.55 -6.23 -9.82
CA SER A 357 8.65 -6.80 -9.03
C SER A 357 8.52 -6.51 -7.54
N GLN A 358 7.93 -5.36 -7.17
CA GLN A 358 7.77 -4.97 -5.78
C GLN A 358 6.45 -4.23 -5.57
N VAL A 359 5.82 -4.44 -4.41
CA VAL A 359 4.65 -3.67 -3.98
C VAL A 359 4.77 -3.31 -2.51
N ILE A 360 4.61 -2.03 -2.18
CA ILE A 360 4.54 -1.55 -0.79
C ILE A 360 3.31 -0.66 -0.61
N VAL A 361 2.88 -0.50 0.64
CA VAL A 361 1.74 0.33 1.00
C VAL A 361 2.11 1.22 2.17
N ASN A 362 1.67 2.48 2.15
CA ASN A 362 1.87 3.38 3.28
C ASN A 362 0.76 3.24 4.33
N GLN A 363 0.92 3.90 5.49
CA GLN A 363 -0.03 3.83 6.61
C GLN A 363 -1.44 4.32 6.25
N THR A 364 -1.56 5.15 5.21
CA THR A 364 -2.83 5.69 4.72
C THR A 364 -3.46 4.85 3.60
N GLY A 365 -2.83 3.75 3.17
CA GLY A 365 -3.37 2.81 2.20
C GLY A 365 -3.04 3.10 0.73
N VAL A 366 -2.13 4.03 0.44
CA VAL A 366 -1.62 4.23 -0.93
C VAL A 366 -0.60 3.17 -1.28
N ILE A 367 -0.75 2.64 -2.48
CA ILE A 367 -0.04 1.48 -3.01
C ILE A 367 0.99 1.97 -4.02
N TYR A 368 2.23 1.53 -3.85
CA TYR A 368 3.32 1.76 -4.79
C TYR A 368 3.67 0.42 -5.43
N LEU A 369 3.44 0.32 -6.73
CA LEU A 369 3.82 -0.81 -7.56
C LEU A 369 5.09 -0.45 -8.32
N ALA A 370 6.10 -1.29 -8.25
CA ALA A 370 7.37 -1.10 -8.91
C ALA A 370 7.73 -2.32 -9.75
N GLY A 371 8.46 -2.11 -10.84
CA GLY A 371 8.91 -3.19 -11.69
C GLY A 371 9.57 -2.72 -12.98
N ILE A 372 9.50 -3.56 -14.01
CA ILE A 372 10.07 -3.28 -15.32
C ILE A 372 9.01 -3.45 -16.41
N TYR A 373 9.15 -2.69 -17.50
CA TYR A 373 8.28 -2.78 -18.66
C TYR A 373 9.04 -2.63 -19.97
N ARG A 374 8.48 -3.13 -21.07
CA ARG A 374 9.00 -2.95 -22.43
C ARG A 374 7.93 -2.39 -23.34
N GLY A 375 8.34 -1.60 -24.32
CA GLY A 375 7.41 -1.04 -25.28
C GLY A 375 6.57 0.07 -24.66
N LYS A 376 5.26 0.03 -24.89
CA LYS A 376 4.33 1.15 -24.63
C LYS A 376 3.22 0.74 -23.66
N VAL A 377 3.40 1.03 -22.38
CA VAL A 377 2.49 0.61 -21.31
C VAL A 377 1.72 1.79 -20.73
N ASP A 378 0.40 1.62 -20.57
CA ASP A 378 -0.45 2.53 -19.80
C ASP A 378 -0.75 1.91 -18.43
N PHE A 379 -0.26 2.55 -17.37
CA PHE A 379 -0.44 2.10 -15.99
C PHE A 379 -1.77 2.52 -15.38
N ASN A 380 -2.61 3.26 -16.11
CA ASN A 380 -3.97 3.55 -15.72
C ASN A 380 -4.91 2.41 -16.20
N PRO A 381 -5.61 1.70 -15.29
CA PRO A 381 -6.46 0.56 -15.65
C PRO A 381 -7.77 0.97 -16.38
N SER A 382 -7.94 2.27 -16.68
CA SER A 382 -9.07 2.77 -17.47
C SER A 382 -9.05 2.26 -18.92
N THR A 383 -10.18 2.35 -19.61
CA THR A 383 -10.28 1.98 -21.03
C THR A 383 -9.61 2.98 -21.98
N SER A 384 -9.28 4.19 -21.51
CA SER A 384 -8.61 5.20 -22.33
C SER A 384 -7.09 5.00 -22.30
N PHE A 385 -6.51 4.66 -23.45
CA PHE A 385 -5.07 4.57 -23.63
C PHE A 385 -4.48 5.95 -23.92
N SER A 386 -4.18 6.71 -22.88
CA SER A 386 -3.80 8.12 -23.01
C SER A 386 -2.69 8.55 -22.07
N ASN A 387 -2.36 7.74 -21.06
CA ASN A 387 -1.33 8.05 -20.07
C ASN A 387 -0.21 7.00 -20.10
N PHE A 388 0.28 6.72 -21.31
CA PHE A 388 1.28 5.70 -21.54
C PHE A 388 2.70 6.22 -21.30
N SER A 389 3.57 5.31 -20.88
CA SER A 389 5.03 5.46 -20.92
C SER A 389 5.61 4.56 -22.01
N GLN A 390 6.69 5.03 -22.64
CA GLN A 390 7.41 4.31 -23.69
C GLN A 390 8.79 3.94 -23.14
N SER A 391 9.19 2.66 -23.21
CA SER A 391 10.55 2.25 -22.86
C SER A 391 11.54 2.65 -23.96
N ASN A 392 12.79 2.92 -23.61
CA ASN A 392 13.81 3.43 -24.53
C ASN A 392 14.90 2.40 -24.87
N GLY A 393 14.52 1.29 -25.51
CA GLY A 393 15.46 0.25 -25.93
C GLY A 393 15.17 -1.07 -25.22
N GLY A 394 15.81 -1.30 -24.08
CA GLY A 394 15.56 -2.49 -23.27
C GLY A 394 14.31 -2.36 -22.39
N ALA A 395 14.32 -3.10 -21.28
CA ALA A 395 13.33 -2.92 -20.23
C ALA A 395 13.69 -1.72 -19.36
N ASP A 396 12.72 -0.82 -19.17
CA ASP A 396 12.86 0.35 -18.32
C ASP A 396 12.17 0.10 -16.98
N ALA A 397 12.63 0.76 -15.93
CA ALA A 397 12.02 0.66 -14.61
C ALA A 397 10.82 1.61 -14.48
N PHE A 398 9.85 1.22 -13.67
CA PHE A 398 8.69 2.06 -13.35
C PHE A 398 8.34 2.01 -11.87
N VAL A 399 7.71 3.08 -11.39
CA VAL A 399 6.92 3.09 -10.16
C VAL A 399 5.57 3.75 -10.43
N SER A 400 4.51 3.01 -10.18
CA SER A 400 3.12 3.41 -10.34
C SER A 400 2.42 3.47 -8.99
N VAL A 401 1.64 4.53 -8.77
CA VAL A 401 0.95 4.82 -7.52
C VAL A 401 -0.54 4.65 -7.71
N TYR A 402 -1.17 3.90 -6.80
CA TYR A 402 -2.60 3.63 -6.80
C TYR A 402 -3.21 3.98 -5.44
N ASN A 403 -4.48 4.38 -5.47
CA ASN A 403 -5.28 4.57 -4.26
C ASN A 403 -5.71 3.20 -3.68
N GLN A 404 -6.23 3.20 -2.45
CA GLN A 404 -6.61 1.97 -1.73
C GLN A 404 -7.64 1.09 -2.47
N ASP A 405 -8.45 1.71 -3.32
CA ASP A 405 -9.50 1.08 -4.13
C ASP A 405 -9.02 0.63 -5.53
N GLY A 406 -7.71 0.73 -5.81
CA GLY A 406 -7.11 0.33 -7.08
C GLY A 406 -7.22 1.39 -8.18
N THR A 407 -7.77 2.57 -7.91
CA THR A 407 -7.78 3.67 -8.89
C THR A 407 -6.38 4.25 -9.07
N TYR A 408 -6.03 4.56 -10.31
CA TYR A 408 -4.73 5.12 -10.68
C TYR A 408 -4.53 6.54 -10.15
N ASN A 409 -3.33 6.84 -9.64
CA ASN A 409 -2.96 8.17 -9.16
C ASN A 409 -1.93 8.83 -10.08
N GLN A 410 -0.74 8.23 -10.20
CA GLN A 410 0.34 8.68 -11.06
C GLN A 410 1.37 7.56 -11.30
N HIS A 411 2.31 7.76 -12.20
CA HIS A 411 3.49 6.92 -12.34
C HIS A 411 4.68 7.77 -12.80
N PHE A 412 5.88 7.23 -12.62
CA PHE A 412 7.08 7.70 -13.31
C PHE A 412 7.89 6.49 -13.77
N THR A 413 8.73 6.72 -14.77
CA THR A 413 9.61 5.71 -15.34
C THR A 413 11.02 6.28 -15.48
N PHE A 414 12.00 5.40 -15.48
CA PHE A 414 13.38 5.75 -15.78
C PHE A 414 14.04 4.56 -16.47
N GLY A 415 14.86 4.85 -17.47
CA GLY A 415 15.54 3.83 -18.25
C GLY A 415 16.33 4.42 -19.40
N GLY A 416 17.01 3.54 -20.12
CA GLY A 416 17.88 3.88 -21.23
C GLY A 416 17.98 2.73 -22.22
N LEU A 417 19.05 2.73 -23.02
CA LEU A 417 19.22 1.75 -24.10
C LEU A 417 19.43 0.31 -23.59
N ALA A 418 19.77 0.13 -22.31
CA ALA A 418 20.03 -1.16 -21.69
C ALA A 418 18.77 -1.71 -20.99
N ASN A 419 18.91 -2.83 -20.28
CA ASN A 419 17.85 -3.29 -19.38
C ASN A 419 18.14 -2.75 -17.98
N GLU A 420 17.19 -2.05 -17.39
CA GLU A 420 17.20 -1.64 -16.00
C GLU A 420 16.53 -2.70 -15.11
N GLN A 421 16.89 -2.67 -13.83
CA GLN A 421 16.32 -3.51 -12.79
C GLN A 421 15.89 -2.64 -11.63
N LEU A 422 14.67 -2.86 -11.11
CA LEU A 422 14.19 -2.24 -9.89
C LEU A 422 13.80 -3.36 -8.91
N ASN A 423 14.69 -3.63 -7.97
CA ASN A 423 14.64 -4.85 -7.15
C ASN A 423 13.91 -4.62 -5.82
N ASP A 424 14.10 -3.45 -5.19
CA ASP A 424 13.42 -3.14 -3.93
C ASP A 424 13.14 -1.65 -3.76
N ILE A 425 12.10 -1.36 -2.97
CA ILE A 425 11.67 -0.01 -2.63
C ILE A 425 11.33 0.06 -1.13
N ALA A 426 11.80 1.10 -0.45
CA ALA A 426 11.48 1.37 0.94
C ALA A 426 10.88 2.77 1.12
N LEU A 427 9.91 2.88 2.03
CA LEU A 427 9.20 4.12 2.31
C LEU A 427 9.74 4.78 3.58
N ARG A 428 10.09 6.06 3.46
CA ARG A 428 10.47 6.91 4.60
C ARG A 428 9.24 7.48 5.31
N ASN A 429 9.41 7.90 6.56
CA ASN A 429 8.31 8.46 7.37
C ASN A 429 7.76 9.77 6.78
N ASN A 430 8.55 10.49 6.00
CA ASN A 430 8.13 11.71 5.30
C ASN A 430 7.38 11.43 3.99
N GLY A 431 7.24 10.17 3.57
CA GLY A 431 6.57 9.77 2.32
C GLY A 431 7.50 9.67 1.10
N GLU A 432 8.80 9.93 1.26
CA GLU A 432 9.78 9.70 0.20
C GLU A 432 10.09 8.22 0.02
N LEU A 433 10.43 7.83 -1.20
CA LEU A 433 10.85 6.49 -1.55
C LEU A 433 12.37 6.43 -1.65
N VAL A 434 12.94 5.31 -1.21
CA VAL A 434 14.31 4.90 -1.55
C VAL A 434 14.18 3.68 -2.44
N LEU A 435 14.75 3.76 -3.64
CA LEU A 435 14.72 2.68 -4.63
C LEU A 435 16.14 2.13 -4.81
N VAL A 436 16.28 0.82 -4.96
CA VAL A 436 17.54 0.16 -5.29
C VAL A 436 17.37 -0.80 -6.47
N GLY A 437 18.42 -0.91 -7.27
CA GLY A 437 18.40 -1.78 -8.43
C GLY A 437 19.71 -1.72 -9.22
N GLY A 438 19.63 -2.09 -10.50
CA GLY A 438 20.74 -2.10 -11.44
C GLY A 438 20.39 -1.32 -12.70
N PHE A 439 21.35 -0.63 -13.30
CA PHE A 439 21.16 0.08 -14.58
C PHE A 439 22.36 -0.13 -15.49
N GLY A 440 22.12 -0.10 -16.81
CA GLY A 440 23.17 -0.22 -17.82
C GLY A 440 23.22 1.00 -18.73
N ALA A 441 24.33 1.15 -19.45
CA ALA A 441 24.55 2.28 -20.36
C ALA A 441 24.29 3.64 -19.68
N PHE A 442 23.45 4.49 -20.27
CA PHE A 442 23.11 5.84 -19.82
C PHE A 442 21.64 5.90 -19.42
N VAL A 443 21.36 6.39 -18.21
CA VAL A 443 19.99 6.53 -17.68
C VAL A 443 19.81 7.91 -17.07
N ASP A 444 18.65 8.51 -17.32
CA ASP A 444 18.18 9.72 -16.65
C ASP A 444 17.21 9.36 -15.53
N PHE A 445 17.57 9.71 -14.30
CA PHE A 445 16.76 9.44 -13.09
C PHE A 445 15.83 10.60 -12.74
N ASP A 446 15.85 11.70 -13.49
CA ASP A 446 14.94 12.83 -13.34
C ASP A 446 14.45 13.36 -14.71
N PRO A 447 13.71 12.54 -15.49
CA PRO A 447 13.34 12.84 -16.89
C PRO A 447 12.38 14.03 -17.07
N GLY A 448 12.04 14.76 -15.99
CA GLY A 448 11.19 15.96 -16.00
C GLY A 448 11.85 17.24 -15.47
N ALA A 449 12.98 17.15 -14.75
CA ALA A 449 13.76 18.31 -14.30
C ALA A 449 15.05 18.45 -15.13
N ALA A 450 16.04 19.21 -14.64
CA ALA A 450 17.33 19.28 -15.32
C ALA A 450 17.97 17.88 -15.38
N ASP A 451 18.41 17.43 -16.56
CA ASP A 451 18.97 16.09 -16.81
C ASP A 451 19.92 15.62 -15.68
N VAL A 452 19.47 14.67 -14.84
CA VAL A 452 20.34 13.99 -13.85
C VAL A 452 20.65 12.62 -14.38
N SER A 453 21.51 12.61 -15.40
CA SER A 453 21.91 11.38 -16.05
C SER A 453 23.23 10.85 -15.51
N ILE A 454 23.27 9.53 -15.31
CA ILE A 454 24.49 8.80 -14.94
C ILE A 454 24.78 7.72 -15.98
N ILE A 455 26.06 7.38 -16.11
CA ILE A 455 26.54 6.32 -16.99
C ILE A 455 27.08 5.16 -16.16
N SER A 456 26.77 3.95 -16.57
CA SER A 456 27.38 2.73 -16.05
C SER A 456 28.88 2.67 -16.42
N SER A 457 29.66 1.97 -15.62
CA SER A 457 31.11 1.81 -15.72
C SER A 457 31.48 0.56 -16.52
N GLY A 458 30.50 -0.18 -17.05
CA GLY A 458 30.68 -1.37 -17.87
C GLY A 458 29.38 -2.18 -17.97
N GLY A 459 29.26 -3.19 -17.11
CA GLY A 459 28.05 -4.01 -16.98
C GLY A 459 26.88 -3.23 -16.37
N LEU A 460 25.99 -3.94 -15.67
CA LEU A 460 25.02 -3.28 -14.81
C LEU A 460 25.74 -2.70 -13.61
N ASP A 461 25.38 -1.49 -13.19
CA ASP A 461 25.83 -0.88 -11.94
C ASP A 461 24.65 -0.66 -11.00
N GLU A 462 24.92 -0.66 -9.70
CA GLU A 462 23.92 -0.36 -8.68
C GLU A 462 23.52 1.11 -8.76
N PHE A 463 22.22 1.37 -8.68
CA PHE A 463 21.70 2.66 -8.24
C PHE A 463 21.02 2.52 -6.88
N MET A 464 21.17 3.56 -6.07
CA MET A 464 20.28 3.84 -4.94
C MET A 464 19.82 5.29 -5.05
N VAL A 465 18.51 5.49 -5.10
CA VAL A 465 17.93 6.81 -5.36
C VAL A 465 16.86 7.14 -4.35
N ASN A 466 16.83 8.39 -3.88
CA ASN A 466 15.77 8.89 -3.01
C ASN A 466 14.94 9.94 -3.73
N ILE A 467 13.64 9.67 -3.78
CA ILE A 467 12.69 10.43 -4.58
C ILE A 467 11.51 10.80 -3.69
N PHE A 468 11.08 12.05 -3.78
CA PHE A 468 9.78 12.47 -3.29
C PHE A 468 8.76 12.38 -4.43
N LEU A 469 7.64 11.69 -4.18
CA LEU A 469 6.52 11.67 -5.12
C LEU A 469 5.38 12.53 -4.60
N CYS A 470 4.91 13.39 -5.48
CA CYS A 470 3.85 14.32 -5.21
C CYS A 470 2.51 13.63 -5.45
N ILE A 471 2.01 12.87 -4.47
CA ILE A 471 0.83 12.01 -4.65
C ILE A 471 -0.44 12.86 -4.56
N ASN A 472 -1.29 12.74 -5.57
CA ASN A 472 -2.54 13.48 -5.62
C ASN A 472 -3.45 13.04 -4.47
N PRO A 473 -4.04 13.99 -3.72
CA PRO A 473 -5.12 13.67 -2.80
C PRO A 473 -6.21 12.91 -3.53
N TYR A 474 -6.81 11.95 -2.84
CA TYR A 474 -7.90 11.18 -3.39
C TYR A 474 -9.02 11.11 -2.36
N LEU A 475 -10.12 11.82 -2.60
CA LEU A 475 -11.32 11.63 -1.79
C LEU A 475 -12.21 10.60 -2.48
N LYS A 476 -12.58 9.52 -1.80
CA LYS A 476 -13.58 8.57 -2.32
C LYS A 476 -14.95 8.89 -1.75
N GLU A 477 -15.08 8.83 -0.44
CA GLU A 477 -16.34 9.04 0.27
C GLU A 477 -16.16 9.99 1.45
N PHE A 478 -17.11 10.91 1.59
CA PHE A 478 -17.34 11.67 2.80
C PHE A 478 -18.85 11.84 2.95
N LYS A 479 -19.32 11.93 4.19
CA LYS A 479 -20.75 12.02 4.48
C LYS A 479 -21.06 12.90 5.66
N ALA A 480 -22.23 13.51 5.62
CA ALA A 480 -22.86 14.09 6.80
C ALA A 480 -23.59 12.99 7.56
N VAL A 481 -23.41 12.90 8.88
CA VAL A 481 -24.18 11.98 9.74
C VAL A 481 -25.68 12.26 9.60
N ARG A 482 -26.05 13.54 9.48
CA ARG A 482 -27.40 13.97 9.14
C ARG A 482 -27.33 15.21 8.23
N PRO A 483 -27.70 15.12 6.94
CA PRO A 483 -27.63 16.26 6.01
C PRO A 483 -28.79 17.25 6.18
N GLU A 484 -29.81 16.89 6.95
CA GLU A 484 -31.00 17.71 7.25
C GLU A 484 -31.05 18.04 8.74
N ILE A 485 -30.86 19.31 9.10
CA ILE A 485 -30.78 19.74 10.50
C ILE A 485 -31.76 20.89 10.79
N CYS A 486 -32.05 21.13 12.07
CA CYS A 486 -32.82 22.29 12.51
C CYS A 486 -31.92 23.51 12.68
N LEU A 487 -32.52 24.69 12.59
CA LEU A 487 -31.83 25.97 12.76
C LEU A 487 -31.02 26.00 14.06
N GLY A 488 -29.70 26.18 13.95
CA GLY A 488 -28.79 26.28 15.09
C GLY A 488 -28.20 24.94 15.58
N GLU A 489 -28.63 23.80 15.02
CA GLU A 489 -27.99 22.51 15.28
C GLU A 489 -26.63 22.42 14.58
N LYS A 490 -25.77 21.55 15.11
CA LYS A 490 -24.50 21.21 14.47
C LYS A 490 -24.68 20.08 13.47
N VAL A 491 -23.93 20.15 12.37
CA VAL A 491 -23.74 19.02 11.46
C VAL A 491 -22.34 18.43 11.67
N LEU A 492 -22.26 17.10 11.76
CA LEU A 492 -21.01 16.36 11.68
C LEU A 492 -20.86 15.82 10.25
N ILE A 493 -19.87 16.32 9.53
CA ILE A 493 -19.44 15.84 8.22
C ILE A 493 -18.07 15.20 8.40
N GLN A 494 -17.85 14.01 7.86
CA GLN A 494 -16.58 13.30 8.00
C GLN A 494 -16.17 12.62 6.70
N VAL A 495 -14.87 12.66 6.43
CA VAL A 495 -14.23 11.83 5.41
C VAL A 495 -14.32 10.39 5.89
N VAL A 496 -14.95 9.55 5.08
CA VAL A 496 -15.12 8.11 5.34
C VAL A 496 -13.97 7.35 4.71
N GLU A 497 -13.64 7.70 3.47
CA GLU A 497 -12.59 7.05 2.70
C GLU A 497 -11.90 8.08 1.81
N GLY A 498 -10.59 8.18 1.96
CA GLY A 498 -9.76 9.06 1.16
C GLY A 498 -8.32 9.09 1.65
N TYR A 499 -7.45 9.62 0.81
CA TYR A 499 -6.02 9.67 0.98
C TYR A 499 -5.49 11.10 0.91
N LEU A 500 -4.50 11.35 1.76
CA LEU A 500 -3.64 12.51 1.75
C LEU A 500 -2.21 12.01 1.93
N ASN A 501 -1.27 12.63 1.22
CA ASN A 501 0.15 12.47 1.54
C ASN A 501 0.51 13.29 2.79
N SER A 502 1.70 13.06 3.34
CA SER A 502 2.24 13.78 4.52
C SER A 502 2.32 15.30 4.37
N ALA A 503 2.31 15.82 3.13
CA ALA A 503 2.39 17.24 2.79
C ALA A 503 1.02 17.86 2.44
N THR A 504 -0.09 17.13 2.62
CA THR A 504 -1.45 17.55 2.28
C THR A 504 -2.41 17.36 3.45
N GLN A 505 -3.44 18.20 3.50
CA GLN A 505 -4.52 18.12 4.48
C GLN A 505 -5.87 18.31 3.80
N TRP A 506 -6.93 17.75 4.40
CA TRP A 506 -8.28 18.05 3.98
C TRP A 506 -8.59 19.49 4.30
N SER A 507 -9.07 20.22 3.31
CA SER A 507 -9.42 21.63 3.42
C SER A 507 -10.90 21.81 3.07
N TRP A 508 -11.63 22.46 3.98
CA TRP A 508 -13.05 22.76 3.85
C TRP A 508 -13.26 24.20 3.41
N GLN A 509 -14.05 24.39 2.35
CA GLN A 509 -14.43 25.72 1.85
C GLN A 509 -15.95 25.92 1.87
N ARG A 510 -16.36 27.19 1.88
CA ARG A 510 -17.75 27.63 1.64
C ARG A 510 -17.84 28.32 0.28
N ASP A 511 -19.03 28.30 -0.31
CA ASP A 511 -19.43 29.01 -1.54
C ASP A 511 -18.79 28.54 -2.85
N SER A 512 -17.50 28.17 -2.86
CA SER A 512 -16.84 27.60 -4.04
C SER A 512 -15.64 26.71 -3.67
N CYS A 513 -15.26 25.82 -4.59
CA CYS A 513 -14.11 24.91 -4.45
C CYS A 513 -12.77 25.64 -4.25
N ASN A 514 -12.64 26.85 -4.79
CA ASN A 514 -11.45 27.69 -4.63
C ASN A 514 -11.67 28.84 -3.65
N GLY A 515 -12.71 28.73 -2.80
CA GLY A 515 -12.96 29.66 -1.72
C GLY A 515 -11.91 29.60 -0.62
N ILE A 516 -12.04 30.49 0.36
CA ILE A 516 -11.15 30.52 1.52
C ILE A 516 -11.37 29.24 2.34
N THR A 517 -10.27 28.53 2.62
CA THR A 517 -10.23 27.46 3.60
C THR A 517 -10.64 28.02 4.96
N PHE A 518 -11.79 27.57 5.50
CA PHE A 518 -12.25 28.02 6.81
C PHE A 518 -12.07 26.97 7.90
N ALA A 519 -11.85 25.70 7.51
CA ALA A 519 -11.53 24.60 8.41
C ALA A 519 -10.65 23.58 7.69
N ALA A 520 -9.90 22.78 8.44
CA ALA A 520 -9.08 21.70 7.92
C ALA A 520 -9.23 20.44 8.78
N GLY A 521 -8.88 19.28 8.22
CA GLY A 521 -8.96 17.98 8.89
C GLY A 521 -10.05 17.07 8.32
N ASN A 522 -10.06 15.81 8.77
CA ASN A 522 -10.92 14.76 8.24
C ASN A 522 -12.40 14.85 8.68
N PHE A 523 -12.77 15.83 9.51
CA PHE A 523 -14.16 16.08 9.85
C PHE A 523 -14.44 17.58 10.05
N LEU A 524 -15.72 17.93 9.95
CA LEU A 524 -16.28 19.23 10.24
C LEU A 524 -17.44 19.06 11.22
N ASN A 525 -17.41 19.76 12.36
CA ASN A 525 -18.48 19.74 13.35
C ASN A 525 -18.87 21.17 13.74
N ILE A 526 -19.77 21.77 12.96
CA ILE A 526 -20.10 23.20 13.08
C ILE A 526 -21.61 23.46 13.07
N PRO A 527 -22.09 24.54 13.71
CA PRO A 527 -23.46 24.99 13.57
C PRO A 527 -23.72 25.54 12.17
N VAL A 528 -24.91 25.29 11.61
CA VAL A 528 -25.32 25.81 10.30
C VAL A 528 -26.67 26.52 10.44
N THR A 529 -26.76 27.77 9.97
CA THR A 529 -27.93 28.64 10.17
C THR A 529 -28.80 28.83 8.93
N GLN A 530 -28.32 28.36 7.78
CA GLN A 530 -29.02 28.42 6.49
C GLN A 530 -28.56 27.27 5.59
N ASN A 531 -29.32 26.94 4.56
CA ASN A 531 -28.89 25.95 3.56
C ASN A 531 -27.49 26.32 3.06
N THR A 532 -26.56 25.37 3.16
CA THR A 532 -25.14 25.61 2.88
C THR A 532 -24.57 24.43 2.12
N THR A 533 -23.85 24.70 1.03
CA THR A 533 -23.02 23.73 0.33
C THR A 533 -21.60 23.83 0.89
N PHE A 534 -21.08 22.73 1.41
CA PHE A 534 -19.68 22.62 1.80
C PHE A 534 -18.88 21.96 0.68
N TYR A 535 -17.67 22.48 0.47
CA TYR A 535 -16.69 21.94 -0.46
C TYR A 535 -15.55 21.33 0.35
N ILE A 536 -15.03 20.21 -0.12
CA ILE A 536 -13.83 19.58 0.43
C ILE A 536 -12.89 19.21 -0.72
N LYS A 537 -11.61 19.47 -0.52
CA LYS A 537 -10.51 18.97 -1.36
C LYS A 537 -9.29 18.68 -0.50
N GLY A 538 -8.36 17.91 -1.04
CA GLY A 538 -6.99 17.93 -0.53
C GLY A 538 -6.33 19.26 -0.85
N TRP A 539 -5.54 19.80 0.09
CA TRP A 539 -4.79 21.04 -0.07
C TRP A 539 -3.43 20.91 0.62
N GLY A 540 -2.35 21.36 -0.05
CA GLY A 540 -1.00 21.28 0.48
C GLY A 540 0.08 21.43 -0.59
N GLY A 541 1.33 21.08 -0.26
CA GLY A 541 2.52 21.33 -1.10
C GLY A 541 2.56 20.56 -2.42
N CYS A 542 1.56 19.74 -2.67
CA CYS A 542 1.38 18.93 -3.85
C CYS A 542 -0.03 19.16 -4.39
N ILE A 543 -0.20 20.12 -5.28
CA ILE A 543 -1.49 20.35 -5.94
C ILE A 543 -1.36 19.98 -7.41
N VAL A 544 -1.86 18.80 -7.75
CA VAL A 544 -2.50 18.61 -9.06
C VAL A 544 -4.01 18.65 -8.81
N ASN A 545 -4.74 19.25 -9.74
CA ASN A 545 -6.14 19.67 -9.63
C ASN A 545 -7.12 18.56 -9.19
N ASP A 546 -7.21 18.25 -7.88
CA ASP A 546 -8.28 17.39 -7.36
C ASP A 546 -9.60 18.19 -7.41
N PRO A 547 -10.61 17.74 -8.18
CA PRO A 547 -11.90 18.41 -8.20
C PRO A 547 -12.54 18.31 -6.80
N CYS A 548 -12.90 19.45 -6.21
CA CYS A 548 -13.58 19.42 -4.92
C CYS A 548 -14.84 18.56 -4.99
N LYS A 549 -15.09 17.81 -3.91
CA LYS A 549 -16.39 17.22 -3.69
C LYS A 549 -17.28 18.15 -2.88
N THR A 550 -18.58 18.03 -3.05
CA THR A 550 -19.58 18.90 -2.42
C THR A 550 -20.60 18.12 -1.63
N ILE A 551 -21.09 18.71 -0.55
CA ILE A 551 -22.22 18.19 0.21
C ILE A 551 -23.15 19.33 0.61
N ASP A 552 -24.44 19.15 0.35
CA ASP A 552 -25.48 20.11 0.68
C ASP A 552 -26.07 19.79 2.05
N ILE A 553 -26.06 20.79 2.93
CA ILE A 553 -26.73 20.74 4.23
C ILE A 553 -27.98 21.60 4.16
N ARG A 554 -29.13 20.97 4.44
CA ARG A 554 -30.42 21.65 4.49
C ARG A 554 -30.76 21.99 5.92
N VAL A 555 -31.07 23.27 6.15
CA VAL A 555 -31.49 23.80 7.45
C VAL A 555 -32.98 24.06 7.41
N PHE A 556 -33.71 23.28 8.19
CA PHE A 556 -35.13 23.49 8.42
C PHE A 556 -35.31 24.51 9.54
N ARG A 557 -36.27 25.41 9.33
CA ARG A 557 -36.70 26.37 10.34
C ARG A 557 -37.98 25.88 10.97
N ASP A 558 -38.14 26.16 12.25
CA ASP A 558 -39.43 26.02 12.90
C ASP A 558 -40.43 26.87 12.13
N SER A 559 -41.56 26.27 11.78
CA SER A 559 -42.62 26.96 11.05
C SER A 559 -43.80 27.18 11.98
N LEU A 560 -44.23 28.43 12.08
CA LEU A 560 -45.52 28.79 12.66
C LEU A 560 -46.52 28.89 11.51
N LYS A 561 -47.51 27.99 11.47
CA LYS A 561 -48.54 28.00 10.43
C LYS A 561 -49.90 28.26 11.07
N TYR A 562 -50.65 29.18 10.48
CA TYR A 562 -52.04 29.42 10.84
C TYR A 562 -52.95 28.71 9.84
N ARG A 563 -53.94 27.99 10.35
CA ARG A 563 -55.00 27.41 9.53
C ARG A 563 -56.36 27.73 10.11
N TYR A 564 -57.23 28.22 9.24
CA TYR A 564 -58.63 28.41 9.54
C TYR A 564 -59.42 27.25 8.93
N PHE A 565 -60.25 26.60 9.73
CA PHE A 565 -61.21 25.61 9.26
C PHE A 565 -62.60 26.03 9.67
N GLU A 566 -63.53 25.86 8.74
CA GLU A 566 -64.95 26.00 8.99
C GLU A 566 -65.62 24.67 8.69
N VAL A 567 -66.29 24.10 9.70
CA VAL A 567 -66.95 22.78 9.61
C VAL A 567 -68.36 22.83 10.17
N CYS A 568 -69.20 21.84 9.86
CA CYS A 568 -70.55 21.75 10.42
C CYS A 568 -70.55 21.11 11.81
N GLU A 569 -71.61 21.36 12.58
CA GLU A 569 -71.79 20.74 13.91
C GLU A 569 -71.82 19.21 13.79
N GLY A 570 -70.85 18.54 14.43
CA GLY A 570 -70.64 17.09 14.35
C GLY A 570 -69.41 16.66 13.54
N ASP A 571 -68.86 17.55 12.72
CA ASP A 571 -67.63 17.29 11.97
C ASP A 571 -66.38 17.36 12.86
N THR A 572 -65.31 16.68 12.44
CA THR A 572 -64.03 16.63 13.19
C THR A 572 -62.86 17.00 12.29
N ILE A 573 -62.05 17.96 12.73
CA ILE A 573 -60.74 18.24 12.11
C ILE A 573 -59.65 17.50 12.87
N LYS A 574 -58.79 16.78 12.14
CA LYS A 574 -57.60 16.13 12.71
C LYS A 574 -56.34 16.91 12.38
N VAL A 575 -55.52 17.17 13.40
CA VAL A 575 -54.20 17.79 13.31
C VAL A 575 -53.20 16.87 14.00
N GLY A 576 -52.35 16.20 13.21
CA GLY A 576 -51.48 15.14 13.73
C GLY A 576 -52.31 14.02 14.39
N ASN A 577 -52.05 13.76 15.67
CA ASN A 577 -52.78 12.76 16.46
C ASN A 577 -53.96 13.34 17.25
N LYS A 578 -54.21 14.66 17.18
CA LYS A 578 -55.31 15.31 17.90
C LYS A 578 -56.50 15.58 16.98
N ALA A 579 -57.68 15.57 17.58
CA ALA A 579 -58.95 15.79 16.91
C ALA A 579 -59.70 16.94 17.59
N TYR A 580 -60.24 17.86 16.80
CA TYR A 580 -60.94 19.05 17.24
C TYR A 580 -62.35 19.09 16.67
N THR A 581 -63.32 19.33 17.55
CA THR A 581 -64.76 19.37 17.23
C THR A 581 -65.45 20.63 17.77
N ASN A 582 -64.79 21.40 18.63
CA ASN A 582 -65.35 22.59 19.26
C ASN A 582 -64.72 23.86 18.67
N VAL A 583 -65.46 24.97 18.70
CA VAL A 583 -64.93 26.27 18.30
C VAL A 583 -63.77 26.67 19.19
N GLY A 584 -62.66 27.11 18.60
CA GLY A 584 -61.50 27.55 19.36
C GLY A 584 -60.24 27.72 18.53
N VAL A 585 -59.20 28.24 19.19
CA VAL A 585 -57.84 28.34 18.65
C VAL A 585 -56.99 27.30 19.36
N TYR A 586 -56.44 26.35 18.62
CA TYR A 586 -55.64 25.25 19.11
C TYR A 586 -54.18 25.40 18.66
N VAL A 587 -53.24 25.09 19.56
CA VAL A 587 -51.80 25.12 19.27
C VAL A 587 -51.24 23.71 19.34
N ASP A 588 -50.69 23.23 18.23
CA ASP A 588 -50.09 21.90 18.11
C ASP A 588 -48.64 21.98 17.70
N SER A 589 -47.75 21.42 18.53
CA SER A 589 -46.37 21.15 18.12
C SER A 589 -46.34 19.80 17.39
N LEU A 590 -46.02 19.84 16.11
CA LEU A 590 -45.86 18.68 15.26
C LEU A 590 -44.38 18.52 14.92
N LYS A 591 -43.82 17.35 15.23
CA LYS A 591 -42.46 17.02 14.80
C LYS A 591 -42.48 16.73 13.31
N SER A 592 -41.75 17.52 12.52
CA SER A 592 -41.58 17.27 11.10
C SER A 592 -40.81 15.97 10.85
N LYS A 593 -40.90 15.43 9.63
CA LYS A 593 -40.15 14.23 9.23
C LYS A 593 -38.62 14.38 9.43
N SER A 594 -38.11 15.60 9.37
CA SER A 594 -36.69 15.94 9.57
C SER A 594 -36.33 16.25 11.03
N GLY A 595 -37.29 16.13 11.96
CA GLY A 595 -37.06 16.22 13.40
C GLY A 595 -37.22 17.61 14.03
N CYS A 596 -37.45 18.65 13.23
CA CYS A 596 -37.70 20.01 13.72
C CYS A 596 -39.16 20.21 14.09
N ASP A 597 -39.41 21.00 15.13
CA ASP A 597 -40.76 21.27 15.61
C ASP A 597 -41.44 22.31 14.69
N SER A 598 -42.69 22.05 14.34
CA SER A 598 -43.55 23.02 13.67
C SER A 598 -44.76 23.27 14.55
N VAL A 599 -45.05 24.54 14.82
CA VAL A 599 -46.22 24.93 15.61
C VAL A 599 -47.35 25.26 14.64
N LEU A 600 -48.42 24.48 14.67
CA LEU A 600 -49.64 24.75 13.94
C LEU A 600 -50.64 25.41 14.87
N ILE A 601 -51.08 26.62 14.52
CA ILE A 601 -52.21 27.29 15.16
C ILE A 601 -53.44 27.04 14.29
N THR A 602 -54.41 26.32 14.84
CA THR A 602 -55.64 25.94 14.16
C THR A 602 -56.81 26.71 14.75
N GLU A 603 -57.38 27.62 13.99
CA GLU A 603 -58.65 28.27 14.32
C GLU A 603 -59.79 27.47 13.71
N LEU A 604 -60.65 26.91 14.56
CA LEU A 604 -61.80 26.11 14.15
C LEU A 604 -63.08 26.89 14.41
N PHE A 605 -63.85 27.12 13.36
CA PHE A 605 -65.22 27.61 13.44
C PHE A 605 -66.20 26.48 13.12
N VAL A 606 -67.25 26.35 13.92
CA VAL A 606 -68.27 25.29 13.79
C VAL A 606 -69.62 25.96 13.50
N LYS A 607 -70.13 25.74 12.29
CA LYS A 607 -71.45 26.21 11.85
C LYS A 607 -72.53 25.38 12.55
N LYS A 608 -73.37 26.03 13.35
CA LYS A 608 -74.55 25.40 13.95
C LYS A 608 -75.73 25.44 12.98
N ASP A 609 -76.32 24.28 12.71
CA ASP A 609 -77.53 24.18 11.91
C ASP A 609 -78.76 24.61 12.72
N ILE A 610 -79.37 25.74 12.35
CA ILE A 610 -80.64 26.18 12.92
C ILE A 610 -81.78 25.53 12.13
N PHE A 611 -82.32 24.41 12.63
CA PHE A 611 -83.53 23.79 12.07
C PHE A 611 -84.76 24.71 12.26
N ARG A 612 -85.39 25.16 11.16
CA ARG A 612 -86.71 25.81 11.15
C ARG A 612 -87.83 24.77 11.36
N LEU A 613 -88.59 24.88 12.45
CA LEU A 613 -89.80 24.11 12.74
C LEU A 613 -90.98 24.49 11.81
N ARG A 614 -91.64 23.48 11.22
CA ARG A 614 -92.87 23.60 10.42
C ARG A 614 -94.09 23.91 11.31
N GLN A 615 -94.91 24.92 10.97
CA GLN A 615 -96.22 25.16 11.57
C GLN A 615 -97.35 24.46 10.78
N PHE A 616 -98.16 23.68 11.49
CA PHE A 616 -99.49 23.19 11.07
C PHE A 616 -100.53 24.32 11.21
N LYS A 617 -101.48 24.44 10.28
CA LYS A 617 -102.73 25.21 10.44
C LYS A 617 -103.93 24.30 10.15
N PHE A 618 -104.80 24.14 11.15
CA PHE A 618 -106.17 23.64 11.02
C PHE A 618 -107.17 24.82 10.95
N ALA A 619 -108.30 24.56 10.30
CA ALA A 619 -109.36 25.49 9.86
C ALA A 619 -110.41 25.84 10.94
N LEU A 620 -111.29 26.82 10.61
CA LEU A 620 -112.76 26.92 10.82
C LEU A 620 -113.18 28.39 10.46
N GLY A 621 -114.12 28.67 9.53
CA GLY A 621 -115.60 28.67 9.65
C GLY A 621 -116.07 29.87 10.50
N THR A 622 -117.04 30.76 10.21
CA THR A 622 -118.30 30.87 9.40
C THR A 622 -118.84 32.33 9.65
N PRO A 623 -120.00 32.84 9.16
CA PRO A 623 -121.25 32.21 8.64
C PRO A 623 -121.56 32.43 7.16
#